data_AF-A0A1G4IAC0-F1
#
_entry.id   AF-A0A1G4IAC0-F1
#
_cell.length_a   1.000
_cell.length_b   1.000
_cell.length_c   1.000
_cell.angle_alpha   90.00
_cell.angle_beta   90.00
_cell.angle_gamma   90.00
#
_symmetry.space_group_name_H-M   'P 1'
#
loop_
_entity.id
_entity.type
_entity.pdbx_description
1 polymer ?
#
loop_
_entity_poly.entity_id
_entity_poly.type
_entity_poly.pdbx_seq_one_letter_code
_entity_poly.pdbx_strand_id
1 'polypeptide(L)'
;MLACICEPDNSNAADNHECTEKAKPTGNWYSGASGPDAADLQKLAKSCGTPPTTTLTAAEIQSEIAHLRSVIHIDGNDGYLGHYSGTGCNGSKGHGICVKFTALMTADKTQFETKTWVAKFVAAAQIMDSLRDTAAKAAQVNAQLKTMKAAATAAVQRSRVLAATLSQSHTTQAQKKKIDIKNKCETHKSKTACLGAKCAWKGKKEDDGPCIPTEA
;
A
#
# COMPACT_ATOMS: atom_id res chain seq x y z
N MET A 1 -18.85 -26.80 11.04
CA MET A 1 -19.02 -27.14 9.61
C MET A 1 -18.17 -28.35 9.24
N LEU A 2 -16.85 -28.34 9.49
CA LEU A 2 -16.00 -29.50 9.18
C LEU A 2 -16.49 -30.79 9.84
N ALA A 3 -16.91 -30.74 11.12
CA ALA A 3 -17.52 -31.91 11.78
C ALA A 3 -18.78 -32.43 11.06
N CYS A 4 -19.62 -31.55 10.52
CA CYS A 4 -20.84 -31.96 9.80
C CYS A 4 -20.56 -32.75 8.52
N ILE A 5 -19.35 -32.62 7.94
CA ILE A 5 -18.94 -33.34 6.73
C ILE A 5 -17.97 -34.49 7.03
N CYS A 6 -17.59 -34.69 8.30
CA CYS A 6 -16.53 -35.63 8.69
C CYS A 6 -16.88 -36.56 9.86
N GLU A 7 -17.91 -36.25 10.64
CA GLU A 7 -18.28 -37.04 11.82
C GLU A 7 -19.67 -37.68 11.60
N PRO A 8 -19.87 -38.94 12.00
CA PRO A 8 -21.19 -39.53 12.04
C PRO A 8 -21.95 -39.20 13.33
N ASP A 9 -23.27 -39.35 13.28
CA ASP A 9 -24.13 -39.43 14.47
C ASP A 9 -23.81 -40.71 15.27
N ASN A 10 -23.86 -40.64 16.60
CA ASN A 10 -23.50 -41.78 17.44
C ASN A 10 -24.55 -42.90 17.50
N SER A 11 -25.84 -42.58 17.31
CA SER A 11 -26.92 -43.57 17.50
C SER A 11 -27.07 -44.52 16.32
N ASN A 12 -26.74 -44.05 15.12
CA ASN A 12 -26.82 -44.82 13.88
C ASN A 12 -25.69 -44.38 12.96
N ALA A 13 -24.44 -44.55 13.38
CA ALA A 13 -23.29 -44.05 12.64
C ALA A 13 -23.26 -44.56 11.19
N ALA A 14 -22.98 -43.65 10.25
CA ALA A 14 -22.74 -44.04 8.87
C ALA A 14 -21.37 -44.73 8.76
N ASP A 15 -21.29 -45.83 8.01
CA ASP A 15 -20.08 -46.64 7.87
C ASP A 15 -19.08 -45.98 6.90
N ASN A 16 -17.83 -45.74 7.31
CA ASN A 16 -16.73 -45.22 6.47
C ASN A 16 -16.96 -43.83 5.83
N HIS A 17 -17.73 -42.95 6.48
CA HIS A 17 -17.94 -41.58 5.99
C HIS A 17 -17.17 -40.52 6.81
N GLU A 18 -16.16 -40.97 7.56
CA GLU A 18 -15.19 -40.09 8.20
C GLU A 18 -14.18 -39.51 7.19
N CYS A 19 -13.82 -38.23 7.34
CA CYS A 19 -12.81 -37.60 6.47
C CYS A 19 -11.44 -38.30 6.54
N THR A 20 -11.14 -38.94 7.67
CA THR A 20 -9.99 -39.85 7.83
C THR A 20 -10.16 -40.69 9.09
N GLU A 21 -9.71 -41.95 9.05
CA GLU A 21 -9.68 -42.86 10.20
C GLU A 21 -9.02 -42.24 11.45
N LYS A 22 -7.99 -41.42 11.26
CA LYS A 22 -7.30 -40.74 12.37
C LYS A 22 -8.16 -39.69 13.08
N ALA A 23 -9.21 -39.20 12.43
CA ALA A 23 -10.12 -38.19 12.95
C ALA A 23 -11.44 -38.77 13.48
N LYS A 24 -11.61 -40.10 13.44
CA LYS A 24 -12.81 -40.79 13.92
C LYS A 24 -13.22 -40.30 15.32
N PRO A 25 -14.45 -39.80 15.52
CA PRO A 25 -14.89 -39.29 16.80
C PRO A 25 -15.05 -40.41 17.84
N THR A 26 -15.05 -40.05 19.11
CA THR A 26 -15.16 -40.99 20.23
C THR A 26 -16.60 -41.35 20.60
N GLY A 27 -17.60 -40.70 19.99
CA GLY A 27 -19.00 -41.10 20.04
C GLY A 27 -19.95 -40.19 20.83
N ASN A 28 -19.67 -38.89 20.93
CA ASN A 28 -20.48 -37.99 21.78
C ASN A 28 -21.50 -37.12 21.02
N TRP A 29 -21.54 -37.20 19.69
CA TRP A 29 -22.46 -36.41 18.88
C TRP A 29 -23.81 -37.14 18.66
N TYR A 30 -24.91 -36.51 19.11
CA TYR A 30 -26.28 -36.94 18.84
C TYR A 30 -27.05 -35.84 18.10
N SER A 31 -27.46 -36.09 16.87
CA SER A 31 -28.24 -35.15 16.07
C SER A 31 -29.48 -34.66 16.82
N GLY A 32 -29.63 -33.34 16.92
CA GLY A 32 -30.76 -32.69 17.58
C GLY A 32 -30.71 -32.68 19.11
N ALA A 33 -29.69 -33.29 19.73
CA ALA A 33 -29.54 -33.35 21.19
C ALA A 33 -28.21 -32.76 21.68
N SER A 34 -27.10 -33.11 21.05
CA SER A 34 -25.75 -32.60 21.39
C SER A 34 -24.97 -32.30 20.11
N GLY A 35 -23.93 -31.47 20.22
CA GLY A 35 -22.93 -31.32 19.16
C GLY A 35 -21.69 -32.18 19.44
N PRO A 36 -20.77 -32.28 18.47
CA PRO A 36 -19.43 -32.80 18.70
C PRO A 36 -18.74 -32.14 19.90
N ASP A 37 -18.01 -32.93 20.68
CA ASP A 37 -17.24 -32.38 21.79
C ASP A 37 -15.95 -31.69 21.33
N ALA A 38 -15.32 -30.93 22.23
CA ALA A 38 -14.12 -30.16 21.91
C ALA A 38 -12.91 -31.05 21.57
N ALA A 39 -12.82 -32.26 22.12
CA ALA A 39 -11.71 -33.17 21.88
C ALA A 39 -11.80 -33.80 20.49
N ASP A 40 -13.00 -34.21 20.06
CA ASP A 40 -13.27 -34.72 18.72
C ASP A 40 -13.03 -33.62 17.67
N LEU A 41 -13.50 -32.39 17.92
CA LEU A 41 -13.20 -31.24 17.04
C LEU A 41 -11.70 -30.94 16.94
N GLN A 42 -10.95 -31.04 18.04
CA GLN A 42 -9.50 -30.86 18.03
C GLN A 42 -8.78 -31.98 17.27
N LYS A 43 -9.24 -33.22 17.43
CA LYS A 43 -8.71 -34.38 16.72
C LYS A 43 -8.92 -34.24 15.21
N LEU A 44 -10.11 -33.82 14.81
CA LEU A 44 -10.43 -33.50 13.43
C LEU A 44 -9.55 -32.36 12.88
N ALA A 45 -9.40 -31.26 13.62
CA ALA A 45 -8.55 -30.14 13.21
C ALA A 45 -7.08 -30.56 13.03
N LYS A 46 -6.55 -31.44 13.89
CA LYS A 46 -5.17 -31.97 13.80
C LYS A 46 -4.97 -32.93 12.63
N SER A 47 -6.05 -33.43 12.03
CA SER A 47 -5.97 -34.29 10.85
C SER A 47 -5.75 -33.51 9.55
N CYS A 48 -6.00 -32.21 9.55
CA CYS A 48 -5.72 -31.34 8.42
C CYS A 48 -4.21 -31.20 8.17
N GLY A 49 -3.84 -30.96 6.92
CA GLY A 49 -2.46 -30.66 6.55
C GLY A 49 -1.92 -29.40 7.22
N THR A 50 -0.59 -29.29 7.27
CA THR A 50 0.06 -28.08 7.81
C THR A 50 -0.36 -26.85 7.00
N PRO A 51 -0.70 -25.72 7.67
CA PRO A 51 -1.00 -24.49 6.96
C PRO A 51 0.18 -24.07 6.07
N PRO A 52 -0.08 -23.51 4.87
CA PRO A 52 0.98 -23.00 4.02
C PRO A 52 1.72 -21.84 4.72
N THR A 53 3.02 -21.72 4.46
CA THR A 53 3.85 -20.61 4.97
C THR A 53 3.75 -19.35 4.11
N THR A 54 3.08 -19.43 2.96
CA THR A 54 2.91 -18.33 2.02
C THR A 54 1.91 -17.31 2.56
N THR A 55 2.11 -16.05 2.20
CA THR A 55 1.16 -14.99 2.52
C THR A 55 -0.10 -15.19 1.70
N LEU A 56 -1.24 -15.32 2.39
CA LEU A 56 -2.55 -15.42 1.76
C LEU A 56 -2.88 -14.17 0.95
N THR A 57 -3.37 -14.37 -0.26
CA THR A 57 -3.77 -13.31 -1.20
C THR A 57 -5.29 -13.27 -1.38
N ALA A 58 -5.81 -12.12 -1.81
CA ALA A 58 -7.23 -11.98 -2.17
C ALA A 58 -7.64 -12.97 -3.28
N ALA A 59 -6.76 -13.21 -4.26
CA ALA A 59 -7.00 -14.12 -5.36
C ALA A 59 -7.11 -15.58 -4.92
N GLU A 60 -6.26 -16.03 -3.99
CA GLU A 60 -6.35 -17.37 -3.41
C GLU A 60 -7.66 -17.57 -2.65
N ILE A 61 -8.08 -16.58 -1.85
CA ILE A 61 -9.37 -16.64 -1.15
C ILE A 61 -10.53 -16.76 -2.15
N GLN A 62 -10.53 -15.95 -3.20
CA GLN A 62 -11.58 -15.98 -4.23
C GLN A 62 -11.59 -17.34 -4.97
N SER A 63 -10.41 -17.89 -5.27
CA SER A 63 -10.26 -19.20 -5.90
C SER A 63 -10.83 -20.32 -5.02
N GLU A 64 -10.52 -20.32 -3.72
CA GLU A 64 -11.04 -21.33 -2.79
C GLU A 64 -12.54 -21.21 -2.55
N ILE A 65 -13.10 -20.00 -2.56
CA ILE A 65 -14.55 -19.81 -2.52
C ILE A 65 -15.20 -20.41 -3.78
N ALA A 66 -14.63 -20.17 -4.96
CA ALA A 66 -15.13 -20.74 -6.21
C ALA A 66 -15.02 -22.27 -6.23
N HIS A 67 -13.90 -22.81 -5.74
CA HIS A 67 -13.71 -24.25 -5.60
C HIS A 67 -14.71 -24.86 -4.61
N LEU A 68 -14.93 -24.23 -3.45
CA LEU A 68 -15.95 -24.64 -2.49
C LEU A 68 -17.36 -24.68 -3.12
N ARG A 69 -17.72 -23.68 -3.95
CA ARG A 69 -18.98 -23.72 -4.70
C ARG A 69 -19.06 -24.92 -5.65
N SER A 70 -17.95 -25.25 -6.31
CA SER A 70 -17.91 -26.32 -7.31
C SER A 70 -18.12 -27.72 -6.73
N VAL A 71 -17.79 -27.91 -5.44
CA VAL A 71 -17.99 -29.19 -4.74
C VAL A 71 -19.33 -29.27 -4.00
N ILE A 72 -20.17 -28.24 -4.08
CA ILE A 72 -21.53 -28.28 -3.56
C ILE A 72 -22.45 -28.92 -4.60
N HIS A 73 -23.09 -30.00 -4.22
CA HIS A 73 -24.09 -30.69 -5.04
C HIS A 73 -25.47 -30.08 -4.81
N ILE A 74 -26.30 -30.03 -5.85
CA ILE A 74 -27.66 -29.49 -5.78
C ILE A 74 -28.67 -30.63 -5.82
N ASP A 75 -29.64 -30.60 -4.91
CA ASP A 75 -30.85 -31.42 -4.95
C ASP A 75 -32.07 -30.51 -4.70
N GLY A 76 -32.96 -30.44 -5.68
CA GLY A 76 -34.05 -29.46 -5.71
C GLY A 76 -33.51 -28.03 -5.69
N ASN A 77 -33.94 -27.26 -4.68
CA ASN A 77 -33.50 -25.87 -4.47
C ASN A 77 -32.34 -25.75 -3.47
N ASP A 78 -31.93 -26.85 -2.84
CA ASP A 78 -30.98 -26.87 -1.75
C ASP A 78 -29.60 -27.32 -2.24
N GLY A 79 -28.55 -26.79 -1.62
CA GLY A 79 -27.18 -27.22 -1.85
C GLY A 79 -26.66 -28.11 -0.71
N TYR A 80 -25.76 -29.02 -1.04
CA TYR A 80 -25.20 -30.00 -0.12
C TYR A 80 -23.68 -30.08 -0.29
N LEU A 81 -22.94 -29.83 0.79
CA LEU A 81 -21.51 -30.12 0.86
C LEU A 81 -21.30 -31.43 1.64
N GLY A 82 -20.60 -32.39 1.06
CA GLY A 82 -20.38 -33.72 1.65
C GLY A 82 -21.35 -34.77 1.11
N HIS A 83 -21.45 -35.91 1.80
CA HIS A 83 -22.27 -37.03 1.36
C HIS A 83 -23.73 -36.82 1.75
N TYR A 84 -24.61 -36.66 0.76
CA TYR A 84 -26.07 -36.57 0.96
C TYR A 84 -26.77 -37.79 0.36
N SER A 85 -27.72 -38.36 1.10
CA SER A 85 -28.44 -39.59 0.72
C SER A 85 -29.95 -39.41 0.52
N GLY A 86 -30.44 -38.16 0.39
CA GLY A 86 -31.83 -37.86 0.03
C GLY A 86 -32.78 -37.49 1.17
N THR A 87 -32.45 -37.76 2.44
CA THR A 87 -33.37 -37.49 3.57
C THR A 87 -32.94 -36.31 4.45
N GLY A 88 -31.64 -36.04 4.59
CA GLY A 88 -31.14 -34.90 5.36
C GLY A 88 -29.65 -34.98 5.68
N CYS A 89 -29.14 -34.00 6.43
CA CYS A 89 -27.76 -33.95 6.91
C CYS A 89 -27.72 -34.01 8.44
N ASN A 90 -27.85 -35.21 9.00
CA ASN A 90 -27.86 -35.44 10.44
C ASN A 90 -26.78 -36.41 10.92
N GLY A 91 -25.91 -36.88 10.03
CA GLY A 91 -24.79 -37.77 10.38
C GLY A 91 -25.15 -39.25 10.50
N SER A 92 -26.42 -39.65 10.39
CA SER A 92 -26.82 -41.05 10.57
C SER A 92 -26.87 -41.85 9.27
N LYS A 93 -26.81 -43.18 9.39
CA LYS A 93 -26.92 -44.14 8.30
C LYS A 93 -28.25 -43.97 7.56
N GLY A 94 -28.18 -43.93 6.23
CA GLY A 94 -29.35 -43.67 5.38
C GLY A 94 -29.69 -42.17 5.25
N HIS A 95 -29.07 -41.32 6.05
CA HIS A 95 -29.01 -39.87 5.87
C HIS A 95 -27.59 -39.47 5.42
N GLY A 96 -27.32 -38.17 5.35
CA GLY A 96 -26.05 -37.63 4.92
C GLY A 96 -25.14 -37.16 6.07
N ILE A 97 -23.84 -37.35 5.86
CA ILE A 97 -22.77 -36.61 6.53
C ILE A 97 -22.45 -35.42 5.63
N CYS A 98 -23.22 -34.35 5.82
CA CYS A 98 -23.19 -33.19 4.95
C CYS A 98 -23.55 -31.89 5.67
N VAL A 99 -23.42 -30.78 4.95
CA VAL A 99 -24.02 -29.50 5.30
C VAL A 99 -25.05 -29.15 4.26
N LYS A 100 -26.28 -28.88 4.71
CA LYS A 100 -27.37 -28.39 3.87
C LYS A 100 -27.37 -26.86 3.84
N PHE A 101 -27.38 -26.31 2.63
CA PHE A 101 -27.63 -24.91 2.34
C PHE A 101 -29.03 -24.77 1.75
N THR A 102 -29.98 -24.38 2.59
CA THR A 102 -31.36 -24.21 2.17
C THR A 102 -31.48 -23.13 1.09
N ALA A 103 -32.27 -23.41 0.05
CA ALA A 103 -32.63 -22.43 -0.98
C ALA A 103 -31.44 -21.83 -1.75
N LEU A 104 -30.32 -22.55 -1.84
CA LEU A 104 -29.09 -22.10 -2.51
C LEU A 104 -29.29 -21.74 -4.00
N MET A 105 -30.23 -22.40 -4.68
CA MET A 105 -30.55 -22.16 -6.09
C MET A 105 -31.67 -21.13 -6.32
N THR A 106 -32.16 -20.48 -5.27
CA THR A 106 -33.15 -19.40 -5.44
C THR A 106 -32.56 -18.19 -6.19
N ALA A 107 -33.42 -17.25 -6.59
CA ALA A 107 -33.03 -16.13 -7.45
C ALA A 107 -31.82 -15.33 -6.93
N ASP A 108 -31.58 -15.34 -5.61
CA ASP A 108 -30.39 -14.75 -4.99
C ASP A 108 -29.24 -15.77 -4.91
N LYS A 109 -28.44 -15.82 -5.98
CA LYS A 109 -27.22 -16.66 -6.06
C LYS A 109 -26.09 -16.23 -5.14
N THR A 110 -26.25 -15.13 -4.40
CA THR A 110 -25.26 -14.58 -3.46
C THR A 110 -25.52 -15.01 -2.01
N GLN A 111 -26.60 -15.76 -1.74
CA GLN A 111 -26.90 -16.23 -0.39
C GLN A 111 -25.76 -17.04 0.22
N PHE A 112 -25.05 -17.81 -0.59
CA PHE A 112 -23.86 -18.55 -0.16
C PHE A 112 -22.80 -17.62 0.42
N GLU A 113 -22.43 -16.59 -0.35
CA GLU A 113 -21.42 -15.60 0.01
C GLU A 113 -21.87 -14.65 1.12
N THR A 114 -23.16 -14.43 1.32
CA THR A 114 -23.67 -13.36 2.21
C THR A 114 -24.22 -13.88 3.53
N LYS A 115 -24.69 -15.12 3.59
CA LYS A 115 -25.38 -15.68 4.78
C LYS A 115 -24.59 -16.75 5.51
N THR A 116 -23.47 -17.21 4.96
CA THR A 116 -22.62 -18.23 5.58
C THR A 116 -21.34 -17.62 6.14
N TRP A 117 -20.51 -18.44 6.77
CA TRP A 117 -19.17 -18.04 7.22
C TRP A 117 -18.27 -17.56 6.07
N VAL A 118 -18.59 -17.93 4.82
CA VAL A 118 -17.90 -17.48 3.60
C VAL A 118 -17.92 -15.95 3.46
N ALA A 119 -18.95 -15.29 3.99
CA ALA A 119 -19.05 -13.82 3.98
C ALA A 119 -17.82 -13.13 4.58
N LYS A 120 -17.22 -13.73 5.63
CA LYS A 120 -16.02 -13.20 6.25
C LYS A 120 -14.80 -13.29 5.33
N PHE A 121 -14.71 -14.35 4.54
CA PHE A 121 -13.63 -14.55 3.58
C PHE A 121 -13.79 -13.62 2.38
N VAL A 122 -15.02 -13.42 1.88
CA VAL A 122 -15.33 -12.42 0.85
C VAL A 122 -14.92 -11.02 1.32
N ALA A 123 -15.31 -10.63 2.52
CA ALA A 123 -14.95 -9.34 3.09
C ALA A 123 -13.43 -9.19 3.27
N ALA A 124 -12.74 -10.24 3.72
CA ALA A 124 -11.29 -10.24 3.85
C ALA A 124 -10.59 -10.02 2.49
N ALA A 125 -11.04 -10.71 1.44
CA ALA A 125 -10.50 -10.53 0.09
C ALA A 125 -10.71 -9.09 -0.43
N GLN A 126 -11.90 -8.51 -0.21
CA GLN A 126 -12.19 -7.13 -0.58
C GLN A 126 -11.30 -6.11 0.16
N ILE A 127 -11.07 -6.32 1.46
CA ILE A 127 -10.18 -5.48 2.26
C ILE A 127 -8.74 -5.58 1.73
N MET A 128 -8.27 -6.79 1.41
CA MET A 128 -6.93 -7.00 0.86
C MET A 128 -6.73 -6.27 -0.48
N ASP A 129 -7.70 -6.37 -1.40
CA ASP A 129 -7.65 -5.65 -2.68
C ASP A 129 -7.64 -4.12 -2.47
N SER A 130 -8.51 -3.61 -1.59
CA SER A 130 -8.56 -2.18 -1.25
C SER A 130 -7.24 -1.66 -0.67
N LEU A 131 -6.61 -2.45 0.21
CA LEU A 131 -5.30 -2.10 0.78
C LEU A 131 -4.20 -2.09 -0.28
N ARG A 132 -4.19 -3.06 -1.19
CA ARG A 132 -3.23 -3.12 -2.31
C ARG A 132 -3.36 -1.87 -3.18
N ASP A 133 -4.57 -1.54 -3.59
CA ASP A 133 -4.83 -0.41 -4.48
C ASP A 133 -4.51 0.93 -3.79
N THR A 134 -4.84 1.04 -2.49
CA THR A 134 -4.47 2.20 -1.67
C THR A 134 -2.95 2.34 -1.53
N ALA A 135 -2.23 1.24 -1.29
CA ALA A 135 -0.78 1.25 -1.19
C ALA A 135 -0.10 1.64 -2.51
N ALA A 136 -0.61 1.14 -3.65
CA ALA A 136 -0.13 1.51 -4.98
C ALA A 136 -0.31 3.02 -5.24
N LYS A 137 -1.49 3.57 -4.92
CA LYS A 137 -1.76 5.01 -5.03
C LYS A 137 -0.87 5.85 -4.12
N ALA A 138 -0.68 5.43 -2.87
CA ALA A 138 0.21 6.09 -1.93
C ALA A 138 1.66 6.09 -2.43
N ALA A 139 2.14 4.98 -2.99
CA ALA A 139 3.46 4.89 -3.60
C ALA A 139 3.62 5.87 -4.77
N GLN A 140 2.60 5.99 -5.63
CA GLN A 140 2.59 6.94 -6.75
C GLN A 140 2.65 8.40 -6.26
N VAL A 141 1.81 8.77 -5.29
CA VAL A 141 1.81 10.13 -4.71
C VAL A 141 3.15 10.44 -4.05
N ASN A 142 3.71 9.49 -3.31
CA ASN A 142 5.04 9.65 -2.69
C ASN A 142 6.15 9.82 -3.74
N ALA A 143 6.07 9.14 -4.88
CA ALA A 143 7.00 9.33 -5.98
C ALA A 143 6.89 10.75 -6.57
N GLN A 144 5.67 11.25 -6.78
CA GLN A 144 5.44 12.62 -7.25
C GLN A 144 5.98 13.67 -6.27
N LEU A 145 5.73 13.50 -4.97
CA LEU A 145 6.24 14.39 -3.93
C LEU A 145 7.78 14.43 -3.91
N LYS A 146 8.43 13.28 -4.08
CA LYS A 146 9.91 13.21 -4.19
C LYS A 146 10.41 14.01 -5.40
N THR A 147 9.77 13.86 -6.55
CA THR A 147 10.11 14.62 -7.76
C THR A 147 9.90 16.11 -7.58
N MET A 148 8.77 16.53 -6.99
CA MET A 148 8.49 17.94 -6.71
C MET A 148 9.50 18.54 -5.72
N LYS A 149 9.86 17.80 -4.66
CA LYS A 149 10.91 18.20 -3.72
C LYS A 149 12.25 18.40 -4.42
N ALA A 150 12.63 17.48 -5.31
CA ALA A 150 13.86 17.58 -6.07
C ALA A 150 13.86 18.81 -7.00
N ALA A 151 12.75 19.04 -7.72
CA ALA A 151 12.58 20.21 -8.59
C ALA A 151 12.62 21.53 -7.81
N ALA A 152 11.93 21.63 -6.67
CA ALA A 152 11.95 22.80 -5.81
C ALA A 152 13.36 23.07 -5.26
N THR A 153 14.07 22.02 -4.82
CA THR A 153 15.45 22.13 -4.34
C THR A 153 16.36 22.64 -5.47
N ALA A 154 16.24 22.09 -6.68
CA ALA A 154 17.00 22.54 -7.84
C ALA A 154 16.69 23.99 -8.21
N ALA A 155 15.42 24.41 -8.16
CA ALA A 155 15.03 25.80 -8.41
C ALA A 155 15.65 26.77 -7.40
N VAL A 156 15.61 26.45 -6.10
CA VAL A 156 16.25 27.25 -5.05
C VAL A 156 17.76 27.36 -5.29
N GLN A 157 18.44 26.26 -5.63
CA GLN A 157 19.87 26.29 -5.92
C GLN A 157 20.19 27.13 -7.16
N ARG A 158 19.40 27.01 -8.24
CA ARG A 158 19.55 27.84 -9.44
C ARG A 158 19.39 29.32 -9.12
N SER A 159 18.39 29.69 -8.32
CA SER A 159 18.19 31.08 -7.88
C SER A 159 19.37 31.60 -7.05
N ARG A 160 19.94 30.78 -6.15
CA ARG A 160 21.13 31.15 -5.38
C ARG A 160 22.35 31.38 -6.26
N VAL A 161 22.60 30.50 -7.23
CA VAL A 161 23.70 30.64 -8.19
C VAL A 161 23.52 31.91 -9.03
N LEU A 162 22.31 32.15 -9.55
CA LEU A 162 22.03 33.34 -10.35
C LEU A 162 22.24 34.64 -9.54
N ALA A 163 21.77 34.68 -8.30
CA ALA A 163 21.98 35.81 -7.40
C ALA A 163 23.48 36.07 -7.15
N ALA A 164 24.27 35.03 -6.88
CA ALA A 164 25.72 35.16 -6.68
C ALA A 164 26.43 35.70 -7.93
N THR A 165 26.09 35.20 -9.12
CA THR A 165 26.66 35.66 -10.40
C THR A 165 26.33 37.14 -10.67
N LEU A 166 25.10 37.56 -10.40
CA LEU A 166 24.68 38.96 -10.54
C LEU A 166 25.47 39.86 -9.58
N SER A 167 25.57 39.49 -8.30
CA SER A 167 26.35 40.24 -7.30
C SER A 167 27.81 40.38 -7.71
N GLN A 168 28.45 39.30 -8.17
CA GLN A 168 29.85 39.32 -8.60
C GLN A 168 30.07 40.20 -9.84
N SER A 169 29.15 40.15 -10.80
CA SER A 169 29.18 41.01 -12.00
C SER A 169 29.06 42.49 -11.64
N HIS A 170 28.16 42.84 -10.71
CA HIS A 170 28.01 44.21 -10.21
C HIS A 170 29.28 44.71 -9.50
N THR A 171 29.89 43.89 -8.64
CA THR A 171 31.13 44.26 -7.95
C THR A 171 32.28 44.47 -8.94
N THR A 172 32.39 43.61 -9.96
CA THR A 172 33.46 43.69 -10.95
C THR A 172 33.30 44.93 -11.85
N GLN A 173 32.07 45.28 -12.25
CA GLN A 173 31.79 46.52 -12.96
C GLN A 173 32.10 47.76 -12.11
N ALA A 174 31.70 47.76 -10.84
CA ALA A 174 31.98 48.88 -9.93
C ALA A 174 33.50 49.06 -9.70
N GLN A 175 34.24 47.97 -9.53
CA GLN A 175 35.71 48.01 -9.41
C GLN A 175 36.36 48.49 -10.71
N LYS A 176 35.93 48.00 -11.88
CA LYS A 176 36.47 48.44 -13.17
C LYS A 176 36.22 49.94 -13.38
N LYS A 177 35.04 50.44 -13.03
CA LYS A 177 34.70 51.87 -13.11
C LYS A 177 35.55 52.71 -12.15
N LYS A 178 35.81 52.24 -10.92
CA LYS A 178 36.72 52.93 -9.97
C LYS A 178 38.16 52.98 -10.50
N ILE A 179 38.67 51.90 -11.08
CA ILE A 179 40.02 51.84 -11.67
C ILE A 179 40.12 52.78 -12.87
N ASP A 180 39.12 52.80 -13.74
CA ASP A 180 39.10 53.66 -14.93
C ASP A 180 39.09 55.16 -14.56
N ILE A 181 38.27 55.54 -13.58
CA ILE A 181 38.25 56.92 -13.05
C ILE A 181 39.60 57.27 -12.40
N LYS A 182 40.20 56.35 -11.64
CA LYS A 182 41.52 56.53 -11.04
C LYS A 182 42.59 56.80 -12.10
N ASN A 183 42.69 55.93 -13.10
CA ASN A 183 43.67 56.08 -14.18
C ASN A 183 43.46 57.39 -14.95
N LYS A 184 42.21 57.78 -15.22
CA LYS A 184 41.90 59.05 -15.88
C LYS A 184 42.43 60.25 -15.09
N CYS A 185 42.18 60.31 -13.78
CA CYS A 185 42.62 61.43 -12.96
C CYS A 185 44.14 61.48 -12.77
N GLU A 186 44.79 60.33 -12.53
CA GLU A 186 46.23 60.26 -12.23
C GLU A 186 47.13 60.63 -13.43
N THR A 187 46.59 60.65 -14.65
CA THR A 187 47.35 61.06 -15.86
C THR A 187 47.62 62.57 -15.93
N HIS A 188 46.86 63.39 -15.18
CA HIS A 188 46.98 64.84 -15.22
C HIS A 188 48.02 65.36 -14.21
N LYS A 189 49.01 66.10 -14.70
CA LYS A 189 50.07 66.72 -13.87
C LYS A 189 49.86 68.19 -13.57
N SER A 190 48.77 68.79 -14.08
CA SER A 190 48.43 70.19 -13.80
C SER A 190 47.04 70.36 -13.19
N LYS A 191 46.88 71.36 -12.33
CA LYS A 191 45.62 71.69 -11.64
C LYS A 191 44.49 71.98 -12.61
N THR A 192 44.72 72.76 -13.66
CA THR A 192 43.69 73.12 -14.65
C THR A 192 43.18 71.89 -15.40
N ALA A 193 44.09 71.01 -15.84
CA ALA A 193 43.71 69.77 -16.52
C ALA A 193 42.99 68.80 -15.57
N CYS A 194 43.45 68.70 -14.33
CA CYS A 194 42.83 67.87 -13.28
C CYS A 194 41.37 68.30 -12.98
N LEU A 195 41.16 69.58 -12.74
CA LEU A 195 39.83 70.13 -12.43
C LEU A 195 38.90 70.07 -13.66
N GLY A 196 39.42 70.30 -14.87
CA GLY A 196 38.69 70.14 -16.13
C GLY A 196 38.21 68.70 -16.35
N ALA A 197 38.97 67.71 -15.88
CA ALA A 197 38.58 66.31 -15.88
C ALA A 197 37.59 65.93 -14.76
N LYS A 198 37.17 66.90 -13.92
CA LYS A 198 36.30 66.74 -12.74
C LYS A 198 36.92 65.88 -11.62
N CYS A 199 38.24 65.91 -11.51
CA CYS A 199 39.01 65.26 -10.46
C CYS A 199 39.40 66.26 -9.35
N ALA A 200 39.85 65.76 -8.20
CA ALA A 200 40.29 66.58 -7.08
C ALA A 200 41.82 66.82 -7.11
N TRP A 201 42.22 68.08 -7.12
CA TRP A 201 43.63 68.48 -7.02
C TRP A 201 44.05 68.63 -5.55
N LYS A 202 45.17 68.02 -5.16
CA LYS A 202 45.70 68.10 -3.78
C LYS A 202 46.90 69.05 -3.63
N GLY A 203 47.35 69.70 -4.70
CA GLY A 203 48.39 70.72 -4.67
C GLY A 203 47.86 72.12 -4.36
N LYS A 204 48.76 73.04 -4.01
CA LYS A 204 48.42 74.46 -3.79
C LYS A 204 48.62 75.29 -5.05
N LYS A 205 49.56 74.90 -5.91
CA LYS A 205 49.95 75.54 -7.17
C LYS A 205 49.57 74.67 -8.37
N GLU A 206 49.93 75.12 -9.58
CA GLU A 206 49.50 74.49 -10.83
C GLU A 206 50.14 73.11 -11.05
N ASP A 207 51.31 72.84 -10.51
CA ASP A 207 52.17 71.69 -10.82
C ASP A 207 52.72 70.96 -9.58
N ASP A 208 52.24 71.29 -8.37
CA ASP A 208 52.84 70.87 -7.10
C ASP A 208 52.05 69.79 -6.33
N GLY A 209 51.08 69.14 -6.97
CA GLY A 209 50.25 68.16 -6.29
C GLY A 209 49.76 67.01 -7.16
N PRO A 210 49.27 65.94 -6.54
CA PRO A 210 48.64 64.85 -7.27
C PRO A 210 47.19 65.22 -7.65
N CYS A 211 46.77 64.75 -8.82
CA CYS A 211 45.38 64.73 -9.24
C CYS A 211 44.76 63.37 -8.89
N ILE A 212 43.75 63.36 -8.02
CA ILE A 212 43.09 62.13 -7.57
C ILE A 212 41.60 62.15 -7.91
N PRO A 213 40.93 60.99 -8.03
CA PRO A 213 39.48 60.95 -8.10
C PRO A 213 38.83 61.68 -6.93
N THR A 214 37.78 62.43 -7.21
CA THR A 214 36.86 62.93 -6.19
C THR A 214 36.16 61.71 -5.60
N GLU A 215 36.30 61.45 -4.29
CA GLU A 215 35.58 60.34 -3.67
C GLU A 215 34.07 60.55 -3.85
N ALA A 216 33.38 59.48 -4.25
CA ALA A 216 31.94 59.47 -4.50
C ALA A 216 31.16 59.37 -3.18
#